data_AF-A0A3M9ZL67-F1
#
_entry.id   AF-A0A3M9ZL67-F1
#
_cell.length_a   1.000
_cell.length_b   1.000
_cell.length_c   1.000
_cell.angle_alpha   90.00
_cell.angle_beta   90.00
_cell.angle_gamma   90.00
#
_symmetry.space_group_name_H-M   'P 1'
#
loop_
_entity.id
_entity.type
_entity.pdbx_description
1 polymer ?
#
loop_
_entity_poly.entity_id
_entity_poly.type
_entity_poly.pdbx_seq_one_letter_code
_entity_poly.pdbx_strand_id
1 'polypeptide(L)' 'MSPEEASRIVVRPYITEKTFAMVEGEAKICFIVDRGASKSQVAEAIEELYGQKA' A
#
# COMPACT_ATOMS: atom_id res chain seq x y z
N MET A 1 -14.67 -3.46 -0.88
CA MET A 1 -14.30 -2.03 -0.81
C MET A 1 -14.45 -1.44 -2.20
N SER A 2 -14.88 -0.20 -2.37
CA SER A 2 -14.89 0.41 -3.72
C SER A 2 -13.49 0.97 -4.09
N PRO A 3 -13.15 1.09 -5.38
CA PRO A 3 -11.85 1.65 -5.81
C PRO A 3 -11.58 3.07 -5.30
N GLU A 4 -12.63 3.89 -5.17
CA GLU A 4 -12.53 5.25 -4.62
C GLU A 4 -12.19 5.25 -3.13
N GLU A 5 -12.77 4.33 -2.35
CA GLU A 5 -12.46 4.17 -0.93
C GLU A 5 -11.04 3.63 -0.73
N ALA A 6 -10.64 2.64 -1.53
CA ALA A 6 -9.29 2.08 -1.49
C ALA A 6 -8.22 3.15 -1.79
N SER A 7 -8.50 4.05 -2.75
CA SER A 7 -7.63 5.17 -3.10
C SER A 7 -7.50 6.23 -1.98
N ARG A 8 -8.47 6.31 -1.06
CA ARG A 8 -8.35 7.17 0.13
C ARG A 8 -7.46 6.53 1.20
N ILE A 9 -7.45 5.20 1.29
CA ILE A 9 -6.64 4.43 2.24
C ILE A 9 -5.17 4.40 1.79
N VAL A 10 -4.90 4.09 0.53
CA VAL A 10 -3.54 4.04 -0.04
C VAL A 10 -3.25 5.38 -0.73
N VAL A 11 -2.59 6.29 -0.02
CA VAL A 11 -2.44 7.68 -0.43
C VAL A 11 -1.39 7.85 -1.54
N ARG A 12 -0.20 7.27 -1.36
CA ARG A 12 0.91 7.35 -2.34
C ARG A 12 2.02 6.35 -2.01
N PRO A 13 2.87 5.93 -2.98
CA PRO A 13 4.08 5.19 -2.68
C PRO A 13 5.05 6.03 -1.83
N TYR A 14 5.77 5.36 -0.92
CA TYR A 14 6.81 5.99 -0.11
C TYR A 14 8.18 5.77 -0.77
N ILE A 15 8.68 6.80 -1.43
CA ILE A 15 9.88 6.71 -2.28
C ILE A 15 11.06 7.38 -1.58
N THR A 16 12.06 6.57 -1.23
CA THR A 16 13.35 6.93 -0.65
C THR A 16 14.37 5.88 -1.07
N GLU A 17 15.68 6.16 -0.97
CA GLU A 17 16.72 5.15 -1.28
C GLU A 17 16.55 3.88 -0.43
N LYS A 18 16.15 4.03 0.84
CA LYS A 18 15.88 2.90 1.73
C LYS A 18 14.70 2.05 1.26
N THR A 19 13.61 2.68 0.83
CA THR A 19 12.45 1.92 0.33
C THR A 19 12.71 1.30 -1.03
N PHE A 20 13.55 1.93 -1.85
CA PHE A 20 14.01 1.35 -3.11
C PHE A 20 14.83 0.07 -2.87
N ALA A 21 15.75 0.09 -1.90
CA ALA A 21 16.52 -1.09 -1.51
C ALA A 21 15.62 -2.24 -1.02
N MET A 22 14.51 -1.94 -0.32
CA MET A 22 13.54 -2.94 0.10
C MET A 22 12.75 -3.55 -1.07
N VAL A 23 12.51 -2.79 -2.14
CA VAL A 23 11.87 -3.32 -3.36
C VAL A 23 12.78 -4.36 -4.02
N GLU A 24 14.06 -4.04 -4.20
CA GLU A 24 15.02 -4.92 -4.89
C GLU A 24 15.45 -6.12 -4.04
N GLY A 25 15.75 -5.88 -2.75
CA GLY A 25 16.31 -6.91 -1.87
C GLY A 25 15.27 -7.78 -1.17
N GLU A 26 14.06 -7.26 -0.94
CA GLU A 26 13.04 -7.92 -0.13
C GLU A 26 11.70 -8.12 -0.87
N ALA A 27 11.59 -7.66 -2.13
CA ALA A 27 10.33 -7.64 -2.88
C ALA A 27 9.19 -6.92 -2.13
N LYS A 28 9.51 -5.86 -1.37
CA LYS A 28 8.55 -5.08 -0.57
C LYS A 28 8.34 -3.69 -1.15
N ILE A 29 7.07 -3.34 -1.38
CA ILE A 29 6.68 -1.98 -1.77
C ILE A 29 6.13 -1.26 -0.54
N CYS A 30 6.61 -0.05 -0.29
CA CYS A 30 6.14 0.77 0.82
C CYS A 30 5.15 1.83 0.34
N PHE A 31 4.05 1.98 1.07
CA PHE A 31 3.03 3.00 0.82
C PHE A 31 2.82 3.87 2.05
N ILE A 32 2.50 5.14 1.82
CA ILE A 32 1.90 6.00 2.83
C ILE A 32 0.40 5.73 2.80
N VAL A 33 -0.15 5.36 3.95
CA VAL A 33 -1.57 5.06 4.13
C VAL A 33 -2.25 6.05 5.07
N ASP A 34 -3.57 6.06 5.07
CA ASP A 34 -4.35 6.85 6.03
C ASP A 34 -4.05 6.44 7.49
N ARG A 35 -3.96 7.43 8.39
CA ARG A 35 -3.60 7.21 9.79
C ARG A 35 -4.64 6.40 10.58
N GLY A 36 -5.91 6.46 10.18
CA GLY A 36 -7.01 5.72 10.81
C GLY A 36 -7.21 4.32 10.24
N ALA A 37 -6.49 3.96 9.17
CA ALA A 37 -6.65 2.67 8.52
C ALA A 37 -6.07 1.53 9.36
N SER A 38 -6.87 0.48 9.56
CA SER A 38 -6.42 -0.78 10.16
C SER A 38 -5.66 -1.64 9.14
N LYS A 39 -4.86 -2.59 9.62
CA LYS A 39 -4.09 -3.51 8.75
C LYS A 39 -4.98 -4.31 7.79
N SER A 40 -6.16 -4.72 8.24
CA SER A 40 -7.13 -5.43 7.40
C SER A 40 -7.66 -4.56 6.25
N GLN A 41 -7.99 -3.30 6.55
CA GLN A 41 -8.44 -2.36 5.53
C GLN A 41 -7.35 -2.04 4.51
N VAL A 42 -6.09 -1.95 4.93
CA VAL A 42 -4.96 -1.76 4.01
C VAL A 42 -4.78 -2.98 3.11
N ALA A 43 -4.90 -4.20 3.65
CA ALA A 43 -4.80 -5.42 2.85
C ALA A 43 -5.91 -5.49 1.78
N GLU A 44 -7.16 -5.20 2.16
CA GLU A 44 -8.29 -5.14 1.22
C GLU A 44 -8.09 -4.04 0.16
N ALA A 45 -7.58 -2.87 0.55
CA ALA A 45 -7.33 -1.77 -0.39
C ALA A 45 -6.23 -2.10 -1.40
N ILE A 46 -5.17 -2.80 -0.98
CA ILE A 46 -4.09 -3.24 -1.88
C ILE A 46 -4.60 -4.32 -2.85
N GLU A 47 -5.41 -5.26 -2.37
CA GLU A 47 -6.02 -6.29 -3.21
C GLU A 47 -6.95 -5.66 -4.26
N GLU A 48 -7.77 -4.67 -3.88
CA GLU A 48 -8.66 -3.96 -4.79
C GLU A 48 -7.91 -3.10 -5.83
N LEU A 49 -6.87 -2.35 -5.42
CA LEU A 49 -6.16 -1.42 -6.31
C LEU A 49 -5.16 -2.10 -7.25
N TYR A 50 -4.50 -3.15 -6.77
CA TYR A 50 -3.36 -3.76 -7.47
C TYR A 50 -3.57 -5.24 -7.80
N GLY A 51 -4.67 -5.86 -7.35
CA GLY A 51 -4.95 -7.27 -7.62
C GLY A 51 -3.92 -8.22 -6.99
N GLN A 52 -3.24 -7.79 -5.94
CA GLN A 52 -2.18 -8.54 -5.25
C GLN A 52 -2.53 -8.74 -3.79
N LYS A 53 -2.17 -9.90 -3.24
CA LYS A 53 -2.35 -10.21 -1.82
C LYS A 53 -1.22 -9.59 -1.01
N ALA A 54 -1.60 -8.80 -0.01
CA ALA A 54 -0.70 -8.11 0.92
C ALA A 54 -0.10 -9.05 1.98
#